data_AF-A0ABD3DHV0-F1
#
_entry.id   AF-A0ABD3DHV0-F1
#
_cell.length_a   1.000
_cell.length_b   1.000
_cell.length_c   1.000
_cell.angle_alpha   90.00
_cell.angle_beta   90.00
_cell.angle_gamma   90.00
#
_symmetry.space_group_name_H-M   'P 1'
#
loop_
_entity.id
_entity.type
_entity.pdbx_description
1 polymer ?
#
loop_
_entity_poly.entity_id
_entity_poly.type
_entity_poly.pdbx_seq_one_letter_code
_entity_poly.pdbx_strand_id
1 'polypeptide(L)'
;MVSSTKMFLILFFACSFFFHGTLAEVICESLPTNLCSFSIASSGKRCVLENYVNEQSGGLDYTCKTSEVMVERLSGYIESDQCVSSCGVDRQFVGISSDAFLSADFSRRLCSPACYQNCPNIVDLYFNLAAGEGK
;
A
#
# COMPACT_ATOMS: atom_id res chain seq x y z
N MET A 1 40.68 -25.32 -21.72
CA MET A 1 40.90 -24.05 -21.00
C MET A 1 39.81 -23.07 -21.45
N VAL A 2 38.74 -22.91 -20.67
CA VAL A 2 37.74 -21.86 -20.93
C VAL A 2 38.41 -20.53 -20.59
N SER A 3 38.51 -19.63 -21.57
CA SER A 3 39.05 -18.29 -21.37
C SER A 3 38.22 -17.56 -20.32
N SER A 4 38.88 -16.89 -19.36
CA SER A 4 38.26 -16.17 -18.25
C SER A 4 37.13 -15.22 -18.71
N THR A 5 37.28 -14.58 -19.86
CA THR A 5 36.26 -13.72 -20.50
C THR A 5 34.98 -14.45 -20.91
N LYS A 6 35.07 -15.73 -21.33
CA LYS A 6 33.88 -16.54 -21.65
C LYS A 6 33.10 -16.91 -20.39
N MET A 7 33.78 -17.08 -19.26
CA MET A 7 33.14 -17.43 -17.98
C MET A 7 32.32 -16.27 -17.40
N PHE A 8 32.83 -15.03 -17.50
CA PHE A 8 32.08 -13.83 -17.10
C PHE A 8 30.84 -13.59 -17.96
N LEU A 9 30.92 -13.81 -19.27
CA LEU A 9 29.77 -13.68 -20.19
C LEU A 9 28.66 -14.69 -19.88
N ILE A 10 29.03 -15.93 -19.55
CA ILE A 10 28.07 -16.99 -19.17
C ILE A 10 27.40 -16.65 -17.83
N LEU A 11 28.16 -16.14 -16.85
CA LEU A 11 27.61 -15.72 -15.56
C LEU A 11 26.63 -14.55 -15.71
N PHE A 12 26.98 -13.55 -16.52
CA PHE A 12 26.11 -12.40 -16.78
C PHE A 12 24.81 -12.79 -17.48
N PHE A 13 24.89 -13.69 -18.48
CA PHE A 13 23.71 -14.20 -19.19
C PHE A 13 22.82 -15.08 -18.31
N ALA A 14 23.40 -15.86 -17.39
CA ALA A 14 22.64 -16.62 -16.39
C ALA A 14 21.93 -15.70 -15.40
N CYS A 15 22.56 -14.59 -14.97
CA CYS A 15 21.95 -13.61 -14.07
C CYS A 15 20.75 -12.86 -14.68
N SER A 16 20.73 -12.65 -16.01
CA SER A 16 19.62 -11.97 -16.67
C SER A 16 18.29 -12.76 -16.67
N PHE A 17 18.33 -14.08 -16.51
CA PHE A 17 17.11 -14.91 -16.46
C PHE A 17 16.33 -14.84 -15.14
N PHE A 18 16.90 -14.21 -14.10
CA PHE A 18 16.24 -14.08 -12.79
C PHE A 18 15.30 -12.88 -12.68
N PHE A 19 15.25 -11.99 -13.67
CA PHE A 19 14.31 -10.86 -13.70
C PHE A 19 13.06 -11.19 -14.52
N HIS A 20 12.30 -12.20 -14.12
CA HIS A 20 10.89 -12.29 -14.49
C HIS A 20 10.10 -11.36 -13.57
N GLY A 21 10.11 -10.06 -13.87
CA GLY A 21 9.19 -9.12 -13.27
C GLY A 21 7.81 -9.35 -13.84
N THR A 22 6.99 -10.17 -13.18
CA THR A 22 5.55 -10.13 -13.42
C THR A 22 5.05 -8.77 -12.95
N LEU A 23 4.73 -7.87 -13.88
CA LEU A 23 3.91 -6.69 -13.58
C LEU A 23 2.52 -7.21 -13.17
N ALA A 24 2.37 -7.53 -11.89
CA ALA A 24 1.07 -7.87 -11.33
C ALA A 24 0.25 -6.58 -11.30
N GLU A 25 -0.83 -6.54 -12.08
CA GLU A 25 -1.78 -5.45 -12.05
C GLU A 25 -2.51 -5.46 -10.70
N VAL A 26 -2.56 -4.30 -10.03
CA VAL A 26 -3.31 -4.13 -8.78
C VAL A 26 -4.70 -3.62 -9.14
N ILE A 27 -5.69 -4.49 -8.97
CA ILE A 27 -7.11 -4.18 -9.13
C ILE A 27 -7.75 -4.30 -7.74
N CYS A 28 -8.28 -3.20 -7.20
CA CYS A 28 -8.76 -3.15 -5.81
C CYS A 28 -9.81 -4.23 -5.52
N GLU A 29 -10.75 -4.44 -6.45
CA GLU A 29 -11.85 -5.41 -6.32
C GLU A 29 -11.36 -6.87 -6.30
N SER A 30 -10.13 -7.12 -6.75
CA SER A 30 -9.48 -8.43 -6.72
C SER A 30 -8.54 -8.61 -5.53
N LEU A 31 -8.30 -7.55 -4.73
CA LEU A 31 -7.48 -7.66 -3.53
C LEU A 31 -8.24 -8.35 -2.39
N PRO A 32 -7.55 -9.19 -1.61
CA PRO A 32 -8.12 -9.64 -0.36
C PRO A 32 -8.28 -8.45 0.60
N THR A 33 -9.27 -8.53 1.48
CA THR A 33 -9.65 -7.42 2.38
C THR A 33 -8.49 -6.97 3.26
N ASN A 34 -7.63 -7.90 3.69
CA ASN A 34 -6.43 -7.64 4.47
C ASN A 34 -5.29 -7.00 3.65
N LEU A 35 -5.44 -6.70 2.37
CA LEU A 35 -4.50 -5.92 1.56
C LEU A 35 -5.18 -4.70 0.93
N CYS A 36 -6.46 -4.46 1.20
CA CYS A 36 -7.21 -3.40 0.56
C CYS A 36 -6.77 -2.00 1.03
N SER A 37 -6.83 -1.76 2.34
CA SER A 37 -6.49 -0.46 2.91
C SER A 37 -5.02 -0.12 2.65
N PHE A 38 -4.78 1.14 2.28
CA PHE A 38 -3.46 1.66 1.91
C PHE A 38 -2.85 1.00 0.65
N SER A 39 -3.69 0.48 -0.24
CA SER A 39 -3.26 0.06 -1.58
C SER A 39 -3.63 1.08 -2.65
N ILE A 40 -2.89 1.07 -3.75
CA ILE A 40 -3.12 1.90 -4.93
C ILE A 40 -3.24 0.98 -6.13
N ALA A 41 -4.36 1.08 -6.82
CA ALA A 41 -4.59 0.38 -8.06
C ALA A 41 -3.54 0.76 -9.12
N SER A 42 -3.35 -0.10 -10.12
CA SER A 42 -2.50 0.22 -11.28
C SER A 42 -2.98 1.45 -12.05
N SER A 43 -4.26 1.83 -11.91
CA SER A 43 -4.82 3.09 -12.42
C SER A 43 -4.37 4.35 -11.68
N GLY A 44 -3.64 4.21 -10.56
CA GLY A 44 -3.22 5.32 -9.69
C GLY A 44 -4.27 5.75 -8.67
N LYS A 45 -5.45 5.11 -8.66
CA LYS A 45 -6.52 5.38 -7.69
C LYS A 45 -6.30 4.61 -6.38
N ARG A 46 -6.65 5.20 -5.23
CA ARG A 46 -6.57 4.52 -3.93
C ARG A 46 -7.66 3.44 -3.80
N CYS A 47 -7.31 2.31 -3.17
CA CYS A 47 -8.28 1.32 -2.74
C CYS A 47 -8.89 1.70 -1.38
N VAL A 48 -10.18 1.43 -1.20
CA VAL A 48 -10.93 1.68 0.03
C VAL A 48 -11.65 0.40 0.48
N LEU A 49 -11.54 0.11 1.77
CA LEU A 49 -12.28 -0.97 2.41
C LEU A 49 -13.64 -0.43 2.84
N GLU A 50 -14.69 -1.06 2.35
CA GLU A 50 -16.07 -0.76 2.71
C GLU A 50 -16.67 -1.95 3.45
N ASN A 51 -17.60 -1.68 4.36
CA ASN A 51 -18.37 -2.71 5.04
C ASN A 51 -19.85 -2.62 4.65
N TYR A 52 -20.52 -3.77 4.65
CA TYR A 52 -21.96 -3.85 4.45
C TYR A 52 -22.56 -4.94 5.33
N VAL A 53 -23.86 -4.81 5.61
CA VAL A 53 -24.60 -5.85 6.34
C VAL A 53 -24.99 -6.92 5.34
N ASN A 54 -24.54 -8.14 5.58
CA ASN A 54 -24.94 -9.30 4.81
C ASN A 54 -26.37 -9.69 5.19
N GLU A 55 -27.30 -9.60 4.25
CA GLU A 55 -28.73 -9.83 4.50
C GLU A 55 -29.04 -11.29 4.89
N GLN A 56 -28.22 -12.25 4.48
CA GLN A 56 -28.43 -13.67 4.77
C GLN A 56 -27.89 -14.07 6.14
N SER A 57 -26.71 -13.58 6.53
CA SER A 57 -26.07 -13.91 7.81
C SER A 57 -26.39 -12.92 8.92
N GLY A 58 -26.88 -11.72 8.58
CA GLY A 58 -27.01 -10.60 9.52
C GLY A 58 -25.66 -10.04 10.01
N GLY A 59 -24.54 -10.56 9.49
CA GLY A 59 -23.18 -10.18 9.87
C GLY A 59 -22.64 -9.00 9.05
N LEU A 60 -21.54 -8.42 9.52
CA LEU A 60 -20.77 -7.42 8.78
C LEU A 60 -19.78 -8.12 7.86
N ASP A 61 -19.91 -7.88 6.56
CA ASP A 61 -18.95 -8.27 5.54
C ASP A 61 -18.16 -7.06 5.05
N TYR A 62 -17.04 -7.33 4.38
CA TYR A 62 -16.14 -6.31 3.86
C TYR A 62 -15.88 -6.52 2.37
N THR A 63 -15.75 -5.42 1.63
CA THR A 63 -15.39 -5.42 0.22
C THR A 63 -14.33 -4.36 -0.04
N CYS A 64 -13.48 -4.62 -1.04
CA CYS A 64 -12.49 -3.66 -1.48
C CYS A 64 -12.97 -3.00 -2.77
N LYS A 65 -12.88 -1.66 -2.83
CA LYS A 65 -13.30 -0.86 -3.97
C LYS A 65 -12.22 0.12 -4.39
N THR A 66 -12.22 0.47 -5.66
CA THR A 66 -11.44 1.59 -6.17
C THR A 66 -12.14 2.91 -5.83
N SER A 67 -11.45 3.82 -5.14
CA SER A 67 -11.95 5.18 -4.85
C SER A 67 -11.66 6.15 -5.99
N GLU A 68 -12.27 7.34 -5.97
CA GLU A 68 -11.96 8.41 -6.94
C GLU A 68 -10.72 9.24 -6.58
N VAL A 69 -10.04 8.91 -5.47
CA VAL A 69 -8.85 9.64 -5.02
C VAL A 69 -7.62 9.17 -5.80
N MET A 70 -7.10 10.04 -6.68
CA MET A 70 -5.87 9.81 -7.43
C MET A 70 -4.63 10.04 -6.56
N VAL A 71 -3.61 9.19 -6.76
CA VAL A 71 -2.28 9.35 -6.18
C VAL A 71 -1.31 9.73 -7.29
N GLU A 72 -0.60 10.84 -7.12
CA GLU A 72 0.23 11.40 -8.20
C GLU A 72 1.51 10.60 -8.47
N ARG A 73 2.12 10.02 -7.42
CA ARG A 73 3.49 9.50 -7.48
C ARG A 73 3.61 7.98 -7.45
N LEU A 74 2.52 7.27 -7.20
CA LEU A 74 2.50 5.83 -6.98
C LEU A 74 1.34 5.20 -7.76
N SER A 75 1.57 4.03 -8.34
CA SER A 75 0.57 3.25 -9.07
C SER A 75 0.88 1.77 -8.91
N GLY A 76 -0.13 0.95 -8.66
CA GLY A 76 0.07 -0.50 -8.46
C GLY A 76 0.92 -0.79 -7.22
N TYR A 77 0.65 -0.11 -6.11
CA TYR A 77 1.48 -0.14 -4.91
C TYR A 77 0.70 -0.69 -3.71
N ILE A 78 1.30 -1.63 -2.97
CA ILE A 78 0.75 -2.21 -1.76
C ILE A 78 1.79 -2.04 -0.65
N GLU A 79 1.41 -1.35 0.43
CA GLU A 79 2.27 -1.20 1.60
C GLU A 79 2.58 -2.55 2.25
N SER A 80 3.75 -2.67 2.87
CA SER A 80 4.12 -3.87 3.62
C SER A 80 3.48 -3.90 5.01
N ASP A 81 3.37 -5.07 5.63
CA ASP A 81 2.89 -5.18 7.02
C ASP A 81 3.83 -4.51 8.02
N GLN A 82 5.13 -4.49 7.72
CA GLN A 82 6.11 -3.70 8.47
C GLN A 82 5.77 -2.21 8.41
N CYS A 83 5.33 -1.70 7.27
CA CYS A 83 4.95 -0.30 7.14
C CYS A 83 3.67 0.03 7.90
N VAL A 84 2.64 -0.79 7.75
CA VAL A 84 1.39 -0.68 8.49
C VAL A 84 1.66 -0.61 10.00
N SER A 85 2.44 -1.56 10.52
CA SER A 85 2.78 -1.60 11.95
C SER A 85 3.65 -0.44 12.41
N SER A 86 4.66 -0.04 11.62
CA SER A 86 5.58 1.07 11.96
C SER A 86 4.86 2.41 12.02
N CYS A 87 3.88 2.62 11.14
CA CYS A 87 3.04 3.83 11.12
C CYS A 87 1.91 3.79 12.16
N GLY A 88 1.68 2.66 12.82
CA GLY A 88 0.62 2.52 13.82
C GLY A 88 -0.79 2.54 13.23
N VAL A 89 -0.94 2.06 11.99
CA VAL A 89 -2.24 1.94 11.31
C VAL A 89 -2.64 0.47 11.23
N ASP A 90 -3.92 0.22 10.94
CA ASP A 90 -4.47 -1.12 10.78
C ASP A 90 -5.11 -1.29 9.39
N ARG A 91 -5.00 -2.48 8.80
CA ARG A 91 -5.52 -2.74 7.45
C ARG A 91 -7.04 -2.92 7.40
N GLN A 92 -7.69 -3.21 8.52
CA GLN A 92 -9.14 -3.33 8.63
C GLN A 92 -9.82 -1.99 8.92
N PHE A 93 -9.19 -0.89 8.50
CA PHE A 93 -9.76 0.44 8.68
C PHE A 93 -10.83 0.72 7.62
N VAL A 94 -12.04 1.03 8.08
CA VAL A 94 -13.15 1.45 7.22
C VAL A 94 -13.35 2.95 7.40
N GLY A 95 -13.14 3.70 6.31
CA GLY A 95 -13.14 5.15 6.33
C GLY A 95 -11.88 5.72 6.99
N ILE A 96 -11.31 6.78 6.41
CA ILE A 96 -10.14 7.46 6.99
C ILE A 96 -10.59 8.79 7.58
N SER A 97 -10.27 9.01 8.87
CA SER A 97 -10.59 10.26 9.58
C SER A 97 -9.31 10.98 10.03
N SER A 98 -9.35 12.32 9.96
CA SER A 98 -8.33 13.21 10.51
C SER A 98 -8.29 13.20 12.03
N ASP A 99 -9.32 12.68 12.71
CA ASP A 99 -9.32 12.50 14.17
C ASP A 99 -8.18 11.61 14.67
N ALA A 100 -7.59 10.77 13.79
CA ALA A 100 -6.40 9.99 14.11
C ALA A 100 -5.25 10.87 14.65
N PHE A 101 -5.12 12.11 14.17
CA PHE A 101 -4.08 13.06 14.62
C PHE A 101 -4.25 13.51 16.07
N LEU A 102 -5.45 13.38 16.66
CA LEU A 102 -5.69 13.71 18.07
C LEU A 102 -4.94 12.75 19.01
N SER A 103 -4.56 11.57 18.52
CA SER A 103 -3.71 10.64 19.25
C SER A 103 -2.23 11.04 19.13
N ALA A 104 -1.64 11.45 20.26
CA ALA A 104 -0.20 11.68 20.34
C ALA A 104 0.63 10.43 20.02
N ASP A 105 0.07 9.24 20.27
CA ASP A 105 0.72 7.98 19.94
C ASP A 105 0.77 7.73 18.43
N PHE A 106 -0.35 7.95 17.73
CA PHE A 106 -0.42 7.85 16.28
C PHE A 106 0.54 8.83 15.62
N SER A 107 0.48 10.10 15.99
CA SER A 107 1.35 11.15 15.44
C SER A 107 2.84 10.82 15.64
N ARG A 108 3.21 10.24 16.78
CA ARG A 108 4.59 9.82 17.04
C ARG A 108 5.04 8.65 16.15
N ARG A 109 4.16 7.67 15.91
CA ARG A 109 4.46 6.52 15.04
C ARG A 109 4.54 6.95 13.58
N LEU A 110 3.60 7.76 13.10
CA LEU A 110 3.60 8.31 11.74
C LEU A 110 4.88 9.11 11.45
N CYS A 111 5.32 9.94 12.41
CA CYS A 111 6.54 10.74 12.30
C CYS A 111 7.82 9.98 12.69
N SER A 112 7.74 8.69 13.06
CA SER A 112 8.92 7.91 13.38
C SER A 112 9.76 7.67 12.11
N PRO A 113 11.10 7.56 12.21
CA PRO A 113 11.94 7.28 11.04
C PRO A 113 11.53 5.98 10.32
N ALA A 114 11.06 4.98 11.07
CA ALA A 114 10.60 3.71 10.52
C ALA A 114 9.40 3.89 9.57
N CYS A 115 8.43 4.74 9.93
CA CYS A 115 7.29 5.04 9.06
C CYS A 115 7.65 6.11 8.00
N TYR A 116 8.12 7.28 8.45
CA TYR A 116 8.27 8.47 7.61
C TYR A 116 9.18 8.26 6.40
N GLN A 117 10.23 7.45 6.55
CA GLN A 117 11.23 7.23 5.50
C GLN A 117 10.95 6.01 4.63
N ASN A 118 10.15 5.05 5.10
CA ASN A 118 10.02 3.74 4.44
C ASN A 118 8.61 3.44 3.93
N CYS A 119 7.60 4.23 4.31
CA CYS A 119 6.17 3.95 4.06
C CYS A 119 5.52 5.08 3.27
N PRO A 120 5.93 5.26 1.99
CA PRO A 120 5.63 6.45 1.23
C PRO A 120 4.12 6.65 1.02
N ASN A 121 3.33 5.57 0.89
CA ASN A 121 1.90 5.71 0.64
C ASN A 121 1.13 6.11 1.89
N ILE A 122 1.43 5.49 3.05
CA ILE A 122 0.78 5.86 4.32
C ILE A 122 1.12 7.30 4.70
N VAL A 123 2.39 7.70 4.56
CA VAL A 123 2.84 9.06 4.86
C VAL A 123 2.15 10.07 3.95
N ASP A 124 2.16 9.84 2.64
CA ASP A 124 1.50 10.71 1.66
C ASP A 124 0.00 10.87 1.95
N LEU A 125 -0.69 9.77 2.24
CA LEU A 125 -2.12 9.78 2.57
C LEU A 125 -2.44 10.71 3.76
N TYR A 126 -1.77 10.51 4.89
CA TYR A 126 -2.06 11.28 6.10
C TYR A 126 -1.58 12.73 5.99
N PHE A 127 -0.47 13.00 5.30
CA PHE A 127 -0.04 14.38 5.05
C PHE A 127 -1.06 15.14 4.18
N ASN A 128 -1.60 14.50 3.14
CA ASN A 128 -2.63 15.11 2.30
C ASN A 128 -3.96 15.29 3.05
N LEU A 129 -4.31 14.36 3.93
CA LEU A 129 -5.47 14.49 4.81
C LEU A 129 -5.32 15.70 5.73
N ALA A 130 -4.18 15.83 6.42
CA ALA A 130 -3.90 16.97 7.29
C ALA A 130 -3.88 18.31 6.52
N ALA A 131 -3.37 18.34 5.29
CA ALA A 131 -3.38 19.53 4.43
C ALA A 131 -4.79 19.90 3.93
N GLY A 132 -5.74 18.97 3.99
CA GLY A 132 -7.16 19.21 3.69
C GLY A 132 -7.93 19.82 4.86
N GLU A 133 -7.46 19.63 6.10
CA GLU A 133 -8.09 20.18 7.31
C GLU A 133 -7.84 21.69 7.44
N GLY A 134 -8.90 22.47 7.67
CA GLY A 134 -8.80 23.91 7.95
C GLY A 134 -8.81 24.85 6.74
N LYS A 135 -9.51 24.47 5.66
CA LYS A 135 -9.84 25.38 4.55
C LYS A 135 -11.19 26.06 4.70
#